data_AF-B5G5G1-F1
#
_entry.id   AF-B5G5G1-F1
#
_cell.length_a   1.000
_cell.length_b   1.000
_cell.length_c   1.000
_cell.angle_alpha   90.00
_cell.angle_beta   90.00
_cell.angle_gamma   90.00
#
_symmetry.space_group_name_H-M   'P 1'
#
loop_
_entity.id
_entity.type
_entity.pdbx_description
1 polymer ?
#
loop_
_entity_poly.entity_id
_entity_poly.type
_entity_poly.pdbx_seq_one_letter_code
_entity_poly.pdbx_strand_id
1 'polypeptide(L)'
;MSWKPEYQNIFTQTQVAGTPEWGLDDSGRMMEERAVEPFFSNLAGWFGNAQIGPIYLGWTGLVSAATFIIALNIVGFNMLAQVNWSIPEFIRQGFWLALEPPSPEYGLKIPPLYDGGWYIIASFFLLVSVMTWWYRSWELAAQHKMGKHVFWAFGSAIWLFLVLGLFRPILMGSWSEAVPYGIFPHLDWTTAFSIRYGNLYYNPFHCLSIVFLYGSVLLFAMHGATILAVTRYGGDRELEQI
;
A
#
# COMPACT_ATOMS: atom_id res chain seq x y z
N MET A 1 6.25 -35.28 33.25
CA MET A 1 6.20 -34.82 31.85
C MET A 1 7.39 -33.91 31.64
N SER A 2 8.41 -34.33 30.90
CA SER A 2 9.60 -33.52 30.64
C SER A 2 9.29 -32.58 29.48
N TRP A 3 9.11 -31.29 29.77
CA TRP A 3 9.02 -30.23 28.75
C TRP A 3 10.42 -30.02 28.16
N LYS A 4 10.76 -30.76 27.12
CA LYS A 4 11.92 -30.40 26.30
C LYS A 4 11.51 -29.25 25.38
N PRO A 5 12.31 -28.18 25.27
CA PRO A 5 12.03 -27.13 24.30
C PRO A 5 12.08 -27.72 22.89
N GLU A 6 11.07 -27.43 22.08
CA GLU A 6 11.00 -27.78 20.65
C GLU A 6 11.31 -26.54 19.80
N TYR A 7 11.80 -26.77 18.58
CA TYR A 7 12.00 -25.69 17.60
C TYR A 7 10.64 -25.16 17.12
N GLN A 8 10.46 -23.84 17.16
CA GLN A 8 9.18 -23.16 16.91
C GLN A 8 9.00 -22.71 15.45
N ASN A 9 9.99 -22.93 14.59
CA ASN A 9 9.95 -22.54 13.19
C ASN A 9 9.67 -21.05 12.91
N ILE A 10 10.14 -20.17 13.80
CA ILE A 10 10.04 -18.71 13.63
C ILE A 10 11.23 -18.15 12.83
N PHE A 11 12.42 -18.72 13.04
CA PHE A 11 13.64 -18.31 12.36
C PHE A 11 14.38 -19.51 11.80
N THR A 12 14.75 -19.46 10.52
CA THR A 12 15.49 -20.51 9.83
C THR A 12 16.83 -20.78 10.51
N GLN A 13 17.02 -21.99 11.07
CA GLN A 13 18.26 -22.35 11.79
C GLN A 13 19.46 -22.52 10.87
N THR A 14 19.23 -22.94 9.63
CA THR A 14 20.28 -23.15 8.62
C THR A 14 19.73 -22.75 7.27
N GLN A 15 20.31 -21.70 6.68
CA GLN A 15 19.93 -21.22 5.36
C GLN A 15 20.71 -21.99 4.28
N VAL A 16 20.04 -22.29 3.17
CA VAL A 16 20.64 -22.86 1.97
C VAL A 16 20.39 -21.92 0.81
N ALA A 17 21.34 -21.82 -0.11
CA ALA A 17 21.22 -20.98 -1.30
C ALA A 17 21.56 -21.79 -2.55
N GLY A 18 20.69 -21.69 -3.55
CA GLY A 18 20.92 -22.22 -4.90
C GLY A 18 21.32 -21.12 -5.88
N THR A 19 21.27 -21.45 -7.17
CA THR A 19 21.34 -20.42 -8.22
C THR A 19 20.09 -19.54 -8.17
N PRO A 20 20.20 -18.24 -8.49
CA PRO A 20 19.03 -17.37 -8.50
C PRO A 20 17.90 -17.87 -9.40
N GLU A 21 16.68 -17.88 -8.88
CA GLU A 21 15.48 -18.24 -9.61
C GLU A 21 14.94 -17.02 -10.36
N TRP A 22 14.85 -17.10 -11.68
CA TRP A 22 14.29 -16.01 -12.47
C TRP A 22 12.77 -15.96 -12.45
N GLY A 23 12.11 -17.06 -12.05
CA GLY A 23 10.65 -17.23 -12.04
C GLY A 23 10.11 -17.81 -13.35
N LEU A 24 8.87 -18.31 -13.33
CA LEU A 24 8.20 -18.91 -14.49
C LEU A 24 7.98 -17.89 -15.61
N ASP A 25 8.08 -18.28 -16.88
CA ASP A 25 7.72 -17.44 -18.03
C ASP A 25 6.69 -18.15 -18.90
N ASP A 26 5.45 -18.19 -18.41
CA ASP A 26 4.36 -18.93 -19.07
C ASP A 26 3.91 -18.28 -20.39
N SER A 27 4.32 -17.03 -20.63
CA SER A 27 3.98 -16.26 -21.84
C SER A 27 5.13 -16.10 -22.82
N GLY A 28 6.34 -16.55 -22.45
CA GLY A 28 7.57 -16.46 -23.24
C GLY A 28 8.10 -15.04 -23.48
N ARG A 29 7.54 -14.05 -22.80
CA ARG A 29 7.88 -12.62 -22.96
C ARG A 29 8.20 -11.93 -21.64
N MET A 30 8.01 -12.60 -20.50
CA MET A 30 8.22 -11.96 -19.20
C MET A 30 9.70 -11.75 -18.89
N MET A 31 10.57 -12.60 -19.45
CA MET A 31 12.02 -12.48 -19.23
C MET A 31 12.60 -11.17 -19.75
N GLU A 32 12.07 -10.62 -20.85
CA GLU A 32 12.55 -9.37 -21.44
C GLU A 32 12.23 -8.15 -20.56
N GLU A 33 11.13 -8.21 -19.82
CA GLU A 33 10.65 -7.13 -18.98
C GLU A 33 11.01 -7.33 -17.50
N ARG A 34 11.78 -8.37 -17.16
CA ARG A 34 12.33 -8.54 -15.80
C ARG A 34 13.52 -7.61 -15.62
N ALA A 35 13.37 -6.68 -14.69
CA ALA A 35 14.40 -5.78 -14.23
C ALA A 35 15.04 -6.31 -12.93
N VAL A 36 16.23 -5.78 -12.65
CA VAL A 36 17.05 -6.07 -11.45
C VAL A 36 17.63 -7.48 -11.46
N GLU A 37 18.96 -7.57 -11.39
CA GLU A 37 19.65 -8.83 -11.18
C GLU A 37 19.36 -9.35 -9.76
N PRO A 38 18.89 -10.60 -9.59
CA PRO A 38 18.55 -11.10 -8.28
C PRO A 38 19.79 -11.24 -7.40
N PHE A 39 19.64 -10.97 -6.11
CA PHE A 39 20.70 -11.16 -5.12
C PHE A 39 20.15 -11.78 -3.83
N PHE A 40 21.03 -12.28 -2.97
CA PHE A 40 20.63 -12.92 -1.72
C PHE A 40 20.92 -12.04 -0.51
N SER A 41 19.93 -11.93 0.38
CA SER A 41 20.03 -11.27 1.68
C SER A 41 19.90 -12.30 2.81
N ASN A 42 21.01 -12.53 3.53
CA ASN A 42 20.99 -13.41 4.71
C ASN A 42 19.99 -12.93 5.77
N LEU A 43 19.79 -11.61 5.88
CA LEU A 43 18.82 -11.04 6.81
C LEU A 43 17.39 -11.44 6.45
N ALA A 44 17.02 -11.37 5.17
CA ALA A 44 15.71 -11.84 4.70
C ALA A 44 15.56 -13.36 4.87
N GLY A 45 16.63 -14.12 4.62
CA GLY A 45 16.65 -15.58 4.76
C GLY A 45 16.40 -16.12 6.18
N TRP A 46 16.56 -15.29 7.21
CA TRP A 46 16.21 -15.69 8.58
C TRP A 46 14.70 -15.82 8.76
N PHE A 47 13.90 -15.06 8.03
CA PHE A 47 12.43 -15.00 8.17
C PHE A 47 11.68 -15.65 7.01
N GLY A 48 12.30 -15.76 5.82
CA GLY A 48 11.66 -16.33 4.64
C GLY A 48 12.65 -16.57 3.50
N ASN A 49 12.25 -16.25 2.27
CA ASN A 49 13.09 -16.44 1.10
C ASN A 49 14.22 -15.38 1.08
N ALA A 50 15.46 -15.81 0.88
CA ALA A 50 16.64 -14.93 0.90
C ALA A 50 16.82 -14.14 -0.41
N GLN A 51 16.27 -14.62 -1.52
CA GLN A 51 16.40 -13.97 -2.82
C GLN A 51 15.55 -12.69 -2.89
N ILE A 52 16.15 -11.61 -3.38
CA ILE A 52 15.49 -10.35 -3.70
C ILE A 52 15.60 -10.12 -5.21
N GLY A 53 14.44 -9.95 -5.86
CA GLY A 53 14.33 -9.88 -7.32
C GLY A 53 14.23 -11.25 -7.99
N PRO A 54 14.09 -11.29 -9.33
CA PRO A 54 13.93 -10.14 -10.22
C PRO A 54 12.53 -9.53 -10.09
N ILE A 55 12.35 -8.29 -10.55
CA ILE A 55 11.04 -7.64 -10.59
C ILE A 55 10.59 -7.44 -12.04
N TYR A 56 9.40 -7.90 -12.38
CA TYR A 56 8.81 -7.61 -13.69
C TYR A 56 8.47 -6.12 -13.80
N LEU A 57 9.00 -5.38 -14.75
CA LEU A 57 8.76 -3.95 -14.95
C LEU A 57 8.29 -3.65 -16.38
N GLY A 58 7.13 -4.19 -16.75
CA GLY A 58 6.41 -3.74 -17.94
C GLY A 58 5.88 -2.31 -17.83
N TRP A 59 5.21 -1.84 -18.89
CA TRP A 59 4.72 -0.46 -19.00
C TRP A 59 3.81 -0.04 -17.83
N THR A 60 3.01 -0.97 -17.29
CA THR A 60 2.12 -0.73 -16.16
C THR A 60 2.90 -0.39 -14.88
N GLY A 61 3.98 -1.11 -14.62
CA GLY A 61 4.87 -0.85 -13.49
C GLY A 61 5.63 0.47 -13.67
N LEU A 62 6.13 0.74 -14.88
CA LEU A 62 6.87 1.96 -15.18
C LEU A 62 6.00 3.22 -15.03
N VAL A 63 4.80 3.24 -15.62
CA VAL A 63 3.87 4.38 -15.52
C VAL A 63 3.45 4.58 -14.07
N SER A 64 3.15 3.49 -13.35
CA SER A 64 2.77 3.58 -11.94
C SER A 64 3.88 4.15 -11.07
N ALA A 65 5.12 3.68 -11.23
CA ALA A 65 6.28 4.18 -10.50
C ALA A 65 6.59 5.65 -10.84
N ALA A 66 6.61 6.00 -12.13
CA ALA A 66 6.92 7.36 -12.57
C ALA A 66 5.91 8.38 -12.04
N THR A 67 4.61 8.08 -12.14
CA THR A 67 3.54 8.96 -11.65
C THR A 67 3.51 9.04 -10.12
N PHE A 68 3.80 7.94 -9.42
CA PHE A 68 3.96 7.96 -7.96
C PHE A 68 5.12 8.87 -7.53
N ILE A 69 6.27 8.74 -8.17
CA ILE A 69 7.46 9.56 -7.87
C ILE A 69 7.14 11.04 -8.09
N ILE A 70 6.41 11.39 -9.16
CA ILE A 70 5.96 12.77 -9.40
C ILE A 70 5.05 13.24 -8.26
N ALA A 71 4.02 12.48 -7.89
CA ALA A 71 3.11 12.84 -6.80
C ALA A 71 3.85 13.02 -5.47
N LEU A 72 4.75 12.09 -5.13
CA LEU A 72 5.56 12.13 -3.91
C LEU A 72 6.46 13.37 -3.88
N ASN A 73 7.10 13.71 -5.00
CA ASN A 73 7.94 14.89 -5.09
C ASN A 73 7.12 16.18 -4.97
N ILE A 74 5.93 16.25 -5.57
CA ILE A 74 5.05 17.42 -5.41
C ILE A 74 4.73 17.63 -3.93
N VAL A 75 4.34 16.56 -3.21
CA VAL A 75 4.07 16.64 -1.77
C VAL A 75 5.32 17.07 -1.00
N GLY A 76 6.45 16.40 -1.22
CA GLY A 76 7.71 16.68 -0.51
C GLY A 76 8.25 18.09 -0.75
N PHE A 77 8.22 18.57 -2.00
CA PHE A 77 8.67 19.94 -2.32
C PHE A 77 7.73 21.01 -1.75
N ASN A 78 6.42 20.77 -1.72
CA ASN A 78 5.49 21.70 -1.07
C ASN A 78 5.72 21.77 0.46
N MET A 79 5.96 20.63 1.11
CA MET A 79 6.34 20.61 2.52
C MET A 79 7.68 21.33 2.76
N LEU A 80 8.67 21.12 1.90
CA LEU A 80 9.97 21.80 2.02
C LEU A 80 9.86 23.33 1.80
N ALA A 81 8.97 23.76 0.90
CA ALA A 81 8.69 25.18 0.66
C ALA A 81 8.05 25.86 1.89
N GLN A 82 7.20 25.16 2.66
CA GLN A 82 6.58 25.69 3.89
C GLN A 82 7.60 26.06 4.97
N VAL A 83 8.77 25.42 4.96
CA VAL A 83 9.87 25.70 5.89
C VAL A 83 11.01 26.49 5.23
N ASN A 84 10.70 27.26 4.19
CA ASN A 84 11.65 28.12 3.46
C ASN A 84 12.89 27.35 2.96
N TRP A 85 12.72 26.11 2.50
CA TRP A 85 13.81 25.26 1.99
C TRP A 85 14.87 24.87 3.04
N SER A 86 14.58 25.05 4.32
CA SER A 86 15.46 24.65 5.42
C SER A 86 15.34 23.15 5.70
N ILE A 87 16.36 22.37 5.34
CA ILE A 87 16.42 20.93 5.60
C ILE A 87 16.33 20.58 7.09
N PRO A 88 17.01 21.29 8.02
CA PRO A 88 16.85 21.03 9.45
C PRO A 88 15.41 21.20 9.94
N GLU A 89 14.73 22.25 9.47
CA GLU A 89 13.32 22.50 9.84
C GLU A 89 12.38 21.49 9.20
N PHE A 90 12.64 21.07 7.96
CA PHE A 90 11.89 20.01 7.30
C PHE A 90 11.95 18.70 8.09
N ILE A 91 13.13 18.32 8.58
CA ILE A 91 13.29 17.12 9.42
C ILE A 91 12.62 17.30 10.79
N ARG A 92 12.79 18.47 11.42
CA ARG A 92 12.21 18.77 12.74
C ARG A 92 10.69 18.79 12.72
N GLN A 93 10.09 19.33 11.66
CA GLN A 93 8.65 19.56 11.55
C GLN A 93 7.95 18.57 10.62
N GLY A 94 8.65 17.61 10.01
CA GLY A 94 8.14 16.79 8.91
C GLY A 94 6.80 16.11 9.17
N PHE A 95 6.50 15.74 10.42
CA PHE A 95 5.22 15.12 10.77
C PHE A 95 4.04 16.10 10.79
N TRP A 96 4.29 17.39 10.96
CA TRP A 96 3.27 18.45 10.98
C TRP A 96 3.06 19.12 9.62
N LEU A 97 4.00 18.99 8.69
CA LEU A 97 3.87 19.54 7.34
C LEU A 97 2.80 18.78 6.55
N ALA A 98 2.11 19.48 5.64
CA ALA A 98 1.11 18.88 4.77
C ALA A 98 0.95 19.61 3.45
N LEU A 99 0.58 18.86 2.41
CA LEU A 99 -0.05 19.45 1.23
C LEU A 99 -1.57 19.40 1.43
N GLU A 100 -2.15 20.56 1.70
CA GLU A 100 -3.58 20.74 2.00
C GLU A 100 -4.46 20.75 0.73
N PRO A 101 -5.71 20.28 0.81
CA PRO A 101 -6.67 20.43 -0.29
C PRO A 101 -7.04 21.91 -0.53
N PRO A 102 -7.63 22.22 -1.69
CA PRO A 102 -8.13 23.57 -2.00
C PRO A 102 -9.10 24.10 -0.95
N SER A 103 -9.10 25.42 -0.76
CA SER A 103 -10.08 26.09 0.11
C SER A 103 -11.53 25.88 -0.39
N PRO A 104 -12.55 25.96 0.49
CA PRO A 104 -13.94 25.72 0.10
C PRO A 104 -14.50 26.68 -0.97
N GLU A 105 -13.91 27.87 -1.15
CA GLU A 105 -14.40 28.88 -2.10
C GLU A 105 -14.28 28.44 -3.57
N TYR A 106 -13.35 27.54 -3.86
CA TYR A 106 -13.17 26.97 -5.19
C TYR A 106 -14.17 25.87 -5.51
N GLY A 107 -14.85 25.29 -4.51
CA GLY A 107 -15.73 24.14 -4.69
C GLY A 107 -15.00 23.00 -5.42
N LEU A 108 -15.48 22.63 -6.61
CA LEU A 108 -14.86 21.62 -7.47
C LEU A 108 -14.00 22.18 -8.62
N LYS A 109 -13.79 23.50 -8.67
CA LYS A 109 -12.94 24.13 -9.69
C LYS A 109 -11.47 23.85 -9.42
N ILE A 110 -10.66 23.97 -10.48
CA ILE A 110 -9.20 23.92 -10.36
C ILE A 110 -8.72 25.26 -9.79
N PRO A 111 -8.10 25.29 -8.59
CA PRO A 111 -7.62 26.53 -7.97
C PRO A 111 -6.23 26.93 -8.49
N PRO A 112 -5.73 28.14 -8.13
CA PRO A 112 -4.34 28.52 -8.31
C PRO A 112 -3.36 27.56 -7.63
N LEU A 113 -2.12 27.47 -8.13
CA LEU A 113 -1.11 26.54 -7.62
C LEU A 113 -0.81 26.73 -6.12
N TYR A 114 -0.74 27.98 -5.66
CA TYR A 114 -0.42 28.33 -4.27
C TYR A 114 -1.59 28.08 -3.29
N ASP A 115 -2.78 27.73 -3.79
CA ASP A 115 -4.00 27.60 -3.01
C ASP A 115 -4.71 26.26 -3.28
N GLY A 116 -3.96 25.17 -3.16
CA GLY A 116 -4.44 23.80 -3.37
C GLY A 116 -4.30 23.27 -4.80
N GLY A 117 -3.80 24.05 -5.76
CA GLY A 117 -3.58 23.56 -7.13
C GLY A 117 -2.55 22.42 -7.18
N TRP A 118 -1.50 22.50 -6.36
CA TRP A 118 -0.54 21.40 -6.21
C TRP A 118 -1.17 20.11 -5.66
N TYR A 119 -2.17 20.23 -4.78
CA TYR A 119 -2.89 19.08 -4.25
C TYR A 119 -3.67 18.35 -5.34
N ILE A 120 -4.35 19.08 -6.22
CA ILE A 120 -5.09 18.47 -7.34
C ILE A 120 -4.14 17.75 -8.30
N ILE A 121 -2.99 18.36 -8.62
CA ILE A 121 -1.98 17.77 -9.50
C ILE A 121 -1.37 16.51 -8.85
N ALA A 122 -0.98 16.58 -7.58
CA ALA A 122 -0.46 15.42 -6.84
C ALA A 122 -1.47 14.29 -6.78
N SER A 123 -2.74 14.60 -6.49
CA SER A 123 -3.84 13.63 -6.43
C SER A 123 -4.11 12.97 -7.77
N PHE A 124 -4.03 13.72 -8.88
CA PHE A 124 -4.17 13.16 -10.23
C PHE A 124 -3.06 12.15 -10.54
N PHE A 125 -1.80 12.51 -10.29
CA PHE A 125 -0.68 11.59 -10.52
C PHE A 125 -0.73 10.37 -9.60
N LEU A 126 -1.13 10.54 -8.33
CA LEU A 126 -1.35 9.44 -7.40
C LEU A 126 -2.47 8.51 -7.88
N LEU A 127 -3.58 9.07 -8.38
CA LEU A 127 -4.69 8.29 -8.94
C LEU A 127 -4.23 7.46 -10.13
N VAL A 128 -3.51 8.05 -11.09
CA VAL A 128 -2.96 7.31 -12.24
C VAL A 128 -2.03 6.19 -11.75
N SER A 129 -1.19 6.48 -10.76
CA SER A 129 -0.26 5.50 -10.20
C SER A 129 -0.98 4.29 -9.61
N VAL A 130 -1.97 4.53 -8.75
CA VAL A 130 -2.74 3.48 -8.07
C VAL A 130 -3.56 2.67 -9.07
N MET A 131 -4.24 3.33 -10.02
CA MET A 131 -5.07 2.63 -11.02
C MET A 131 -4.23 1.80 -11.97
N THR A 132 -3.05 2.28 -12.36
CA THR A 132 -2.13 1.50 -13.20
C THR A 132 -1.53 0.33 -12.42
N TRP A 133 -1.21 0.51 -11.13
CA TRP A 133 -0.76 -0.59 -10.26
C TRP A 133 -1.86 -1.65 -10.04
N TRP A 134 -3.12 -1.20 -9.96
CA TRP A 134 -4.26 -2.10 -9.89
C TRP A 134 -4.36 -2.96 -11.14
N TYR A 135 -4.32 -2.36 -12.33
CA TYR A 135 -4.32 -3.10 -13.59
C TYR A 135 -3.10 -4.04 -13.70
N ARG A 136 -1.91 -3.61 -13.26
CA ARG A 136 -0.71 -4.45 -13.19
C ARG A 136 -0.95 -5.76 -12.42
N SER A 137 -1.69 -5.71 -11.30
CA SER A 137 -2.01 -6.94 -10.53
C SER A 137 -2.86 -7.93 -11.33
N TRP A 138 -3.74 -7.43 -12.20
CA TRP A 138 -4.52 -8.27 -13.11
C TRP A 138 -3.66 -8.84 -14.24
N GLU A 139 -2.82 -8.00 -14.86
CA GLU A 139 -1.92 -8.36 -15.96
C GLU A 139 -0.96 -9.48 -15.54
N LEU A 140 -0.28 -9.33 -14.40
CA LEU A 140 0.63 -10.36 -13.87
C LEU A 140 -0.08 -11.69 -13.63
N ALA A 141 -1.26 -11.66 -13.00
CA ALA A 141 -2.05 -12.86 -12.79
C ALA A 141 -2.57 -13.44 -14.12
N ALA A 142 -2.76 -12.65 -15.17
CA ALA A 142 -3.17 -13.15 -16.49
C ALA A 142 -2.00 -13.82 -17.22
N GLN A 143 -0.81 -13.24 -17.15
CA GLN A 143 0.41 -13.81 -17.73
C GLN A 143 0.73 -15.18 -17.14
N HIS A 144 0.51 -15.37 -15.84
CA HIS A 144 0.65 -16.65 -15.14
C HIS A 144 -0.60 -17.55 -15.15
N LYS A 145 -1.66 -17.18 -15.89
CA LYS A 145 -2.92 -17.94 -15.97
C LYS A 145 -3.57 -18.23 -14.60
N MET A 146 -3.34 -17.37 -13.62
CA MET A 146 -3.86 -17.48 -12.26
C MET A 146 -5.24 -16.81 -12.12
N GLY A 147 -5.96 -17.18 -11.06
CA GLY A 147 -7.17 -16.45 -10.63
C GLY A 147 -6.87 -15.00 -10.26
N LYS A 148 -7.85 -14.11 -10.39
CA LYS A 148 -7.70 -12.65 -10.20
C LYS A 148 -8.03 -12.17 -8.79
N HIS A 149 -7.87 -13.03 -7.78
CA HIS A 149 -8.25 -12.75 -6.40
C HIS A 149 -7.56 -11.50 -5.83
N VAL A 150 -6.26 -11.33 -6.09
CA VAL A 150 -5.50 -10.15 -5.65
C VAL A 150 -6.03 -8.86 -6.28
N PHE A 151 -6.35 -8.88 -7.57
CA PHE A 151 -6.95 -7.72 -8.26
C PHE A 151 -8.28 -7.31 -7.61
N TRP A 152 -9.16 -8.27 -7.31
CA TRP A 152 -10.44 -7.98 -6.67
C TRP A 152 -10.29 -7.49 -5.22
N ALA A 153 -9.43 -8.13 -4.43
CA ALA A 153 -9.15 -7.71 -3.06
C ALA A 153 -8.54 -6.29 -3.01
N PHE A 154 -7.57 -6.01 -3.89
CA PHE A 154 -6.97 -4.67 -3.98
C PHE A 154 -7.98 -3.61 -4.44
N GLY A 155 -8.90 -3.97 -5.35
CA GLY A 155 -10.02 -3.10 -5.75
C GLY A 155 -10.89 -2.64 -4.57
N SER A 156 -11.08 -3.49 -3.55
CA SER A 156 -11.80 -3.10 -2.33
C SER A 156 -11.05 -2.05 -1.50
N ALA A 157 -9.72 -2.04 -1.49
CA ALA A 157 -8.93 -1.01 -0.80
C ALA A 157 -8.97 0.31 -1.60
N ILE A 158 -8.89 0.21 -2.93
CA ILE A 158 -9.01 1.37 -3.83
C ILE A 158 -10.38 2.03 -3.69
N TRP A 159 -11.44 1.26 -3.47
CA TRP A 159 -12.76 1.81 -3.21
C TRP A 159 -12.76 2.80 -2.03
N LEU A 160 -12.21 2.43 -0.87
CA LEU A 160 -12.11 3.34 0.28
C LEU A 160 -11.28 4.59 -0.06
N PHE A 161 -10.13 4.40 -0.73
CA PHE A 161 -9.28 5.50 -1.20
C PHE A 161 -10.05 6.50 -2.09
N LEU A 162 -10.80 6.00 -3.08
CA LEU A 162 -11.60 6.83 -3.98
C LEU A 162 -12.78 7.50 -3.25
N VAL A 163 -13.43 6.81 -2.31
CA VAL A 163 -14.50 7.42 -1.49
C VAL A 163 -13.97 8.63 -0.73
N LEU A 164 -12.81 8.50 -0.08
CA LEU A 164 -12.24 9.57 0.76
C LEU A 164 -11.70 10.76 -0.07
N GLY A 165 -10.99 10.48 -1.17
CA GLY A 165 -10.28 11.50 -1.94
C GLY A 165 -10.98 12.01 -3.19
N LEU A 166 -12.03 11.32 -3.68
CA LEU A 166 -12.66 11.64 -4.97
C LEU A 166 -14.19 11.69 -4.90
N PHE A 167 -14.85 10.55 -4.63
CA PHE A 167 -16.30 10.46 -4.73
C PHE A 167 -17.03 11.29 -3.65
N ARG A 168 -16.64 11.19 -2.37
CA ARG A 168 -17.26 12.01 -1.33
C ARG A 168 -17.01 13.51 -1.55
N PRO A 169 -15.77 14.00 -1.82
CA PRO A 169 -15.56 15.41 -2.16
C PRO A 169 -16.43 15.91 -3.31
N ILE A 170 -16.58 15.13 -4.39
CA ILE A 170 -17.47 15.46 -5.51
C ILE A 170 -18.93 15.55 -5.06
N LEU A 171 -19.43 14.58 -4.30
CA LEU A 171 -20.81 14.56 -3.80
C LEU A 171 -21.09 15.69 -2.79
N MET A 172 -20.07 16.12 -2.05
CA MET A 172 -20.15 17.27 -1.14
C MET A 172 -19.96 18.61 -1.86
N GLY A 173 -19.60 18.60 -3.14
CA GLY A 173 -19.43 19.80 -3.97
C GLY A 173 -18.15 20.60 -3.68
N SER A 174 -17.17 20.02 -2.97
CA SER A 174 -15.93 20.74 -2.62
C SER A 174 -14.72 19.81 -2.47
N TRP A 175 -13.59 20.20 -3.05
CA TRP A 175 -12.30 19.54 -2.84
C TRP A 175 -11.77 19.70 -1.41
N SER A 176 -12.20 20.72 -0.68
CA SER A 176 -11.82 20.96 0.72
C SER A 176 -12.24 19.84 1.67
N GLU A 177 -13.12 18.94 1.23
CA GLU A 177 -13.59 17.79 1.99
C GLU A 177 -12.66 16.57 1.87
N ALA A 178 -11.66 16.62 0.98
CA ALA A 178 -10.69 15.55 0.76
C ALA A 178 -9.63 15.51 1.88
N VAL A 179 -8.87 14.42 1.93
CA VAL A 179 -7.84 14.17 2.97
C VAL A 179 -6.54 14.89 2.59
N PRO A 180 -5.89 15.66 3.50
CA PRO A 180 -4.60 16.28 3.23
C PRO A 180 -3.46 15.26 3.18
N TYR A 181 -2.40 15.57 2.43
CA TYR A 181 -1.19 14.73 2.42
C TYR A 181 -0.21 15.20 3.50
N GLY A 182 -0.27 14.62 4.69
CA GLY A 182 0.66 14.87 5.80
C GLY A 182 0.43 13.89 6.96
N ILE A 183 1.42 13.67 7.82
CA ILE A 183 1.33 12.63 8.86
C ILE A 183 0.34 13.00 9.97
N PHE A 184 0.55 14.07 10.71
CA PHE A 184 -0.44 14.51 11.68
C PHE A 184 -1.68 15.15 11.02
N PRO A 185 -1.56 15.93 9.94
CA PRO A 185 -2.73 16.53 9.29
C PRO A 185 -3.80 15.53 8.80
N HIS A 186 -3.43 14.34 8.31
CA HIS A 186 -4.46 13.34 7.94
C HIS A 186 -5.11 12.67 9.18
N LEU A 187 -4.41 12.59 10.32
CA LEU A 187 -4.98 12.12 11.58
C LEU A 187 -5.95 13.15 12.16
N ASP A 188 -5.59 14.43 12.09
CA ASP A 188 -6.44 15.55 12.47
C ASP A 188 -7.70 15.57 11.62
N TRP A 189 -7.57 15.38 10.29
CA TRP A 189 -8.70 15.22 9.38
C TRP A 189 -9.61 14.06 9.79
N THR A 190 -9.05 12.90 10.13
CA THR A 190 -9.82 11.71 10.53
C THR A 190 -10.61 11.96 11.81
N THR A 191 -9.99 12.65 12.77
CA THR A 191 -10.63 13.04 14.03
C THR A 191 -11.73 14.08 13.78
N ALA A 192 -11.43 15.12 13.00
CA ALA A 192 -12.37 16.17 12.63
C ALA A 192 -13.58 15.61 11.86
N PHE A 193 -13.37 14.62 11.00
CA PHE A 193 -14.44 13.93 10.28
C PHE A 193 -15.43 13.27 11.26
N SER A 194 -14.92 12.55 12.26
CA SER A 194 -15.78 11.93 13.28
C SER A 194 -16.55 12.96 14.09
N ILE A 195 -15.90 14.04 14.50
CA ILE A 195 -16.54 15.12 15.26
C ILE A 195 -17.64 15.80 14.42
N ARG A 196 -17.34 16.13 13.16
CA ARG A 196 -18.26 16.83 12.26
C ARG A 196 -19.54 16.03 11.98
N TYR A 197 -19.43 14.70 11.90
CA TYR A 197 -20.56 13.81 11.61
C TYR A 197 -21.17 13.14 12.85
N GLY A 198 -20.94 13.70 14.05
CA GLY A 198 -21.65 13.27 15.25
C GLY A 198 -21.21 11.91 15.78
N ASN A 199 -19.89 11.67 15.79
CA ASN A 199 -19.21 10.47 16.29
C ASN A 199 -19.43 9.20 15.44
N LEU A 200 -18.36 8.81 14.71
CA LEU A 200 -18.36 7.64 13.84
C LEU A 200 -18.58 6.29 14.55
N TYR A 201 -18.48 6.21 15.88
CA TYR A 201 -18.84 4.98 16.60
C TYR A 201 -20.32 4.59 16.47
N TYR A 202 -21.19 5.52 16.06
CA TYR A 202 -22.61 5.24 15.80
C TYR A 202 -22.91 4.93 14.33
N ASN A 203 -21.91 4.98 13.44
CA ASN A 203 -22.08 4.57 12.05
C ASN A 203 -21.98 3.04 11.94
N PRO A 204 -23.03 2.32 11.53
CA PRO A 204 -23.02 0.86 11.50
C PRO A 204 -21.97 0.28 10.55
N PHE A 205 -21.66 0.96 9.43
CA PHE A 205 -20.62 0.52 8.50
C PHE A 205 -19.21 0.74 9.05
N HIS A 206 -19.00 1.77 9.87
CA HIS A 206 -17.74 1.95 10.57
C HIS A 206 -17.54 0.84 11.63
N CYS A 207 -18.59 0.49 12.38
CA CYS A 207 -18.56 -0.65 13.30
C CYS A 207 -18.25 -1.97 12.58
N LEU A 208 -18.89 -2.23 11.44
CA LEU A 208 -18.59 -3.42 10.62
C LEU A 208 -17.14 -3.42 10.13
N SER A 209 -16.61 -2.27 9.70
CA SER A 209 -15.20 -2.14 9.31
C SER A 209 -14.25 -2.54 10.46
N ILE A 210 -14.54 -2.11 11.69
CA ILE A 210 -13.78 -2.51 12.88
C ILE A 210 -13.87 -4.02 13.13
N VAL A 211 -15.08 -4.61 13.01
CA VAL A 211 -15.26 -6.07 13.15
C VAL A 211 -14.40 -6.82 12.13
N PHE A 212 -14.37 -6.38 10.87
CA PHE A 212 -13.53 -7.02 9.85
C PHE A 212 -12.04 -6.77 10.05
N LEU A 213 -11.64 -5.60 10.53
CA LEU A 213 -10.24 -5.32 10.89
C LEU A 213 -9.77 -6.25 12.02
N TYR A 214 -10.53 -6.33 13.12
CA TYR A 214 -10.21 -7.24 14.23
C TYR A 214 -10.31 -8.70 13.83
N GLY A 215 -11.33 -9.05 13.04
CA GLY A 215 -11.50 -10.39 12.48
C GLY A 215 -10.32 -10.80 11.60
N SER A 216 -9.74 -9.88 10.82
CA SER A 216 -8.56 -10.15 9.99
C SER A 216 -7.34 -10.48 10.85
N VAL A 217 -7.10 -9.71 11.92
CA VAL A 217 -6.01 -10.01 12.88
C VAL A 217 -6.24 -11.35 13.56
N LEU A 218 -7.46 -11.61 14.03
CA LEU A 218 -7.82 -12.87 14.67
C LEU A 218 -7.60 -14.07 13.74
N LEU A 219 -8.16 -14.02 12.53
CA LEU A 219 -8.07 -15.11 11.56
C LEU A 219 -6.65 -15.33 11.09
N PHE A 220 -5.86 -14.28 10.86
CA PHE A 220 -4.48 -14.46 10.44
C PHE A 220 -3.59 -14.98 11.58
N ALA A 221 -3.85 -14.55 12.83
CA ALA A 221 -3.17 -15.14 14.00
C ALA A 221 -3.50 -16.63 14.16
N MET A 222 -4.79 -16.99 14.03
CA MET A 222 -5.23 -18.39 14.08
C MET A 222 -4.60 -19.22 12.95
N HIS A 223 -4.69 -18.73 11.71
CA HIS A 223 -4.18 -19.43 10.54
C HIS A 223 -2.65 -19.55 10.59
N GLY A 224 -1.93 -18.44 10.77
CA GLY A 224 -0.46 -18.45 10.84
C GLY A 224 0.08 -19.34 11.95
N ALA A 225 -0.52 -19.28 13.15
CA ALA A 225 -0.15 -20.19 14.25
C ALA A 225 -0.49 -21.66 13.94
N THR A 226 -1.63 -21.91 13.29
CA THR A 226 -2.02 -23.27 12.88
C THR A 226 -1.03 -23.84 11.89
N ILE A 227 -0.72 -23.10 10.81
CA ILE A 227 0.26 -23.50 9.79
C ILE A 227 1.60 -23.79 10.45
N LEU A 228 2.14 -22.86 11.27
CA LEU A 228 3.40 -23.07 12.00
C LEU A 228 3.36 -24.31 12.91
N ALA A 229 2.25 -24.60 13.56
CA ALA A 229 2.12 -25.79 14.42
C ALA A 229 2.20 -27.11 13.62
N VAL A 230 1.77 -27.10 12.36
CA VAL A 230 1.74 -28.26 11.46
C VAL A 230 2.84 -28.26 10.39
N THR A 231 3.79 -27.32 10.39
CA THR A 231 4.95 -27.36 9.47
C THR A 231 5.81 -28.60 9.66
N ARG A 232 5.79 -29.22 10.85
CA ARG A 232 6.42 -30.53 11.10
C ARG A 232 5.88 -31.66 10.20
N TYR A 233 4.70 -31.46 9.60
CA TYR A 233 4.07 -32.35 8.63
C TYR A 233 4.06 -31.75 7.21
N GLY A 234 4.76 -30.63 6.98
CA GLY A 234 4.76 -29.90 5.71
C GLY A 234 3.46 -29.15 5.42
N GLY A 235 2.70 -28.75 6.45
CA GLY A 235 1.40 -28.08 6.27
C GLY A 235 1.46 -26.69 5.61
N ASP A 236 2.65 -26.08 5.52
CA ASP A 236 2.90 -24.84 4.76
C ASP A 236 2.89 -25.04 3.23
N ARG A 237 2.94 -26.29 2.74
CA ARG A 237 2.82 -26.64 1.32
C ARG A 237 1.35 -26.72 0.89
N GLU A 238 0.61 -25.65 1.12
CA GLU A 238 -0.87 -25.65 1.07
C GLU A 238 -1.46 -26.08 -0.28
N LEU A 239 -0.80 -25.72 -1.39
CA LEU A 239 -1.25 -26.13 -2.73
C LEU A 239 -1.22 -27.65 -2.96
N GLU A 240 -0.40 -28.39 -2.20
CA GLU A 240 -0.33 -29.85 -2.28
C GLU A 240 -1.28 -30.53 -1.28
N GLN A 241 -1.75 -29.78 -0.28
CA GLN A 241 -2.64 -30.27 0.77
C GLN A 241 -4.13 -30.15 0.37
N ILE A 242 -4.46 -29.21 -0.51
CA ILE A 242 -5.81 -28.99 -1.08
C ILE A 242 -6.07 -29.96 -2.23
#